data_AF-A0A7Y9S462-F1
#
_entry.id   AF-A0A7Y9S462-F1
#
_cell.length_a   1.000
_cell.length_b   1.000
_cell.length_c   1.000
_cell.angle_alpha   90.00
_cell.angle_beta   90.00
_cell.angle_gamma   90.00
#
_symmetry.space_group_name_H-M   'P 1'
#
loop_
_entity.id
_entity.type
_entity.pdbx_description
1 polymer ?
#
loop_
_entity_poly.entity_id
_entity_poly.type
_entity_poly.pdbx_seq_one_letter_code
_entity_poly.pdbx_strand_id
1 'polypeptide(L)'
;MLLHQYSPILERLGDDALIGQAADFELSEHEVKSIVRILPSDVSLKSTLSNCPVPGRYFSRFDDGSPEGEVIVFVRDGMLNFIVYSWYRDEMPADWPLPVRLLFEDS
;
A
#
# COMPACT_ATOMS: atom_id res chain seq x y z
N MET A 1 18.78 -17.51 -8.91
CA MET A 1 17.74 -17.28 -7.89
C MET A 1 17.83 -15.80 -7.52
N LEU A 2 17.07 -14.94 -8.20
CA LEU A 2 17.06 -13.51 -7.94
C LEU A 2 16.12 -13.27 -6.77
N LEU A 3 16.69 -13.04 -5.58
CA LEU A 3 15.97 -12.44 -4.46
C LEU A 3 15.65 -11.01 -4.91
N HIS A 4 14.44 -10.78 -5.41
CA HIS A 4 13.99 -9.43 -5.71
C HIS A 4 13.94 -8.67 -4.38
N GLN A 5 14.86 -7.71 -4.22
CA GLN A 5 14.76 -6.69 -3.20
C GLN A 5 13.49 -5.90 -3.47
N TYR A 6 12.44 -6.26 -2.74
CA TYR A 6 11.19 -5.53 -2.71
C TYR A 6 11.45 -4.19 -2.02
N SER A 7 11.35 -3.08 -2.75
CA SER A 7 11.26 -1.77 -2.12
C SER A 7 9.81 -1.54 -1.72
N PRO A 8 9.46 -1.56 -0.42
CA PRO A 8 8.13 -1.19 0.04
C PRO A 8 7.75 0.19 -0.52
N ILE A 9 6.46 0.36 -0.78
CA ILE A 9 5.79 1.35 -1.64
C ILE A 9 6.21 2.84 -1.48
N LEU A 10 6.99 3.16 -0.45
CA LEU A 10 7.33 4.51 0.01
C LEU A 10 8.83 4.83 -0.03
N GLU A 11 9.70 3.83 -0.20
CA GLU A 11 11.15 4.05 -0.26
C GLU A 11 11.55 4.96 -1.43
N ARG A 12 10.82 4.92 -2.54
CA ARG A 12 11.06 5.79 -3.70
C ARG A 12 10.50 7.20 -3.53
N LEU A 13 9.49 7.40 -2.67
CA LEU A 13 9.05 8.74 -2.31
C LEU A 13 10.09 9.46 -1.43
N GLY A 14 10.93 8.71 -0.72
CA GLY A 14 11.87 9.28 0.24
C GLY A 14 11.16 10.01 1.40
N ASP A 15 9.90 9.65 1.67
CA ASP A 15 9.14 10.23 2.79
C ASP A 15 9.23 9.29 3.99
N ASP A 16 10.21 9.56 4.86
CA ASP A 16 10.52 8.76 6.04
C ASP A 16 9.32 8.61 6.99
N ALA A 17 8.42 9.61 7.03
CA ALA A 17 7.25 9.55 7.87
C ALA A 17 6.25 8.51 7.35
N LEU A 18 5.97 8.50 6.05
CA LEU A 18 5.11 7.46 5.47
C LEU A 18 5.78 6.09 5.62
N ILE A 19 7.10 5.97 5.38
CA ILE A 19 7.83 4.70 5.52
C ILE A 19 7.68 4.15 6.93
N GLY A 20 7.87 5.00 7.95
CA GLY A 20 7.68 4.62 9.35
C GLY A 20 6.24 4.20 9.66
N GLN A 21 5.25 4.91 9.11
CA GLN A 21 3.83 4.53 9.25
C GLN A 21 3.49 3.20 8.58
N ALA A 22 4.17 2.82 7.50
CA ALA A 22 3.97 1.54 6.82
C ALA A 22 4.71 0.36 7.49
N ALA A 23 5.68 0.64 8.36
CA ALA A 23 6.42 -0.39 9.07
C ALA A 23 5.61 -1.02 10.22
N ASP A 24 4.71 -0.23 10.83
CA ASP A 24 3.85 -0.67 11.93
C ASP A 24 2.45 -0.04 11.79
N PHE A 25 1.47 -0.89 11.47
CA PHE A 25 0.09 -0.50 11.21
C PHE A 25 -0.89 -1.65 11.49
N GLU A 26 -2.16 -1.28 11.63
CA GLU A 26 -3.29 -2.21 11.61
C GLU A 26 -4.14 -2.02 10.35
N LEU A 27 -4.77 -3.11 9.89
CA LEU A 27 -5.74 -3.06 8.80
C LEU A 27 -7.16 -3.05 9.37
N SER A 28 -7.97 -2.10 8.91
CA SER A 28 -9.40 -2.03 9.19
C SER A 28 -10.18 -2.09 7.88
N GLU A 29 -11.11 -3.03 7.76
CA GLU A 29 -11.98 -3.14 6.59
C GLU A 29 -13.03 -2.00 6.58
N HIS A 30 -13.39 -1.52 5.39
CA HIS A 30 -14.54 -0.63 5.16
C HIS A 30 -15.59 -1.33 4.28
N GLU A 31 -16.83 -0.85 4.29
CA GLU A 31 -18.02 -1.49 3.68
C GLU A 31 -17.89 -1.85 2.19
N VAL A 32 -16.93 -1.27 1.47
CA VAL A 32 -16.65 -1.57 0.07
C VAL A 32 -15.46 -2.53 0.03
N LYS A 33 -15.71 -3.77 -0.39
CA LYS A 33 -14.78 -4.93 -0.53
C LYS A 33 -13.51 -4.70 -1.40
N SER A 34 -13.10 -3.46 -1.57
CA SER A 34 -11.92 -3.04 -2.31
C SER A 34 -11.16 -1.94 -1.58
N ILE A 35 -11.64 -1.47 -0.42
CA ILE A 35 -11.03 -0.39 0.36
C ILE A 35 -10.63 -0.92 1.73
N VAL A 36 -9.33 -0.92 1.99
CA VAL A 36 -8.76 -1.28 3.28
C VAL A 36 -8.19 -0.02 3.92
N ARG A 37 -8.67 0.34 5.10
CA ARG A 37 -8.11 1.42 5.88
C ARG A 37 -6.83 0.95 6.57
N ILE A 38 -5.80 1.79 6.50
CA ILE A 38 -4.56 1.65 7.27
C ILE A 38 -4.70 2.52 8.51
N LEU A 39 -4.35 1.96 9.65
CA LEU A 39 -4.21 2.66 10.92
C LEU A 39 -2.74 2.62 11.33
N PRO A 40 -1.94 3.66 11.02
CA PRO A 40 -0.56 3.71 11.48
C PRO A 40 -0.48 3.71 13.00
N SER A 41 0.44 2.92 13.57
CA SER A 41 0.62 2.80 15.02
C SER A 41 1.19 4.09 15.64
N ASP A 42 2.08 4.79 14.91
CA ASP A 42 2.64 6.09 15.32
C ASP A 42 2.04 7.25 14.51
N VAL A 43 1.05 7.92 15.10
CA VAL A 43 0.37 9.08 14.51
C VAL A 43 1.15 10.39 14.62
N SER A 44 2.31 10.39 15.30
CA SER A 44 3.18 11.56 15.40
C SER A 44 4.03 11.78 14.13
N LEU A 45 4.26 10.71 13.36
CA LEU A 45 4.88 10.78 12.04
C LEU A 45 3.96 11.48 11.06
N LYS A 46 4.44 12.51 10.37
CA LYS A 46 3.66 13.26 9.38
C LYS A 46 4.46 13.50 8.11
N SER A 47 3.88 13.08 6.99
CA SER A 47 4.37 13.35 5.64
C SER A 47 4.19 14.82 5.26
N THR A 48 4.98 15.26 4.27
CA THR A 48 4.75 16.54 3.58
C THR A 48 3.55 16.48 2.63
N LEU A 49 3.12 15.28 2.23
CA LEU A 49 1.89 15.06 1.47
C LEU A 49 0.69 15.18 2.40
N SER A 50 -0.18 16.17 2.18
CA SER A 50 -1.30 16.42 3.08
C SER A 50 -2.52 15.58 2.74
N ASN A 51 -3.05 15.65 1.51
CA ASN A 51 -4.29 14.96 1.11
C ASN A 51 -4.25 14.59 -0.38
N CYS A 52 -3.68 13.44 -0.72
CA CYS A 52 -3.56 13.01 -2.11
C CYS A 52 -3.33 11.50 -2.23
N PRO A 53 -3.57 10.91 -3.43
CA PRO A 53 -2.99 9.62 -3.75
C PRO A 53 -1.45 9.74 -3.73
N VAL A 54 -0.79 8.70 -3.26
CA VAL A 54 0.66 8.57 -3.36
C VAL A 54 1.00 8.35 -4.85
N PRO A 55 1.88 9.17 -5.46
CA PRO A 55 2.19 9.03 -6.89
C PRO A 55 2.94 7.74 -7.19
N GLY A 56 2.37 6.90 -8.06
CA GLY A 56 3.01 5.69 -8.57
C GLY A 56 2.01 4.72 -9.18
N ARG A 57 2.54 3.70 -9.87
CA ARG A 57 1.77 2.50 -10.23
C ARG A 57 2.20 1.37 -9.32
N TYR A 58 1.23 0.79 -8.65
CA TYR A 58 1.47 -0.20 -7.60
C TYR A 58 0.66 -1.45 -7.84
N PHE A 59 1.25 -2.59 -7.48
CA PHE A 59 0.64 -3.89 -7.68
C PHE A 59 0.69 -4.72 -6.41
N SER A 60 -0.40 -5.42 -6.12
CA SER A 60 -0.34 -6.62 -5.28
C SER A 60 0.16 -7.79 -6.11
N ARG A 61 0.85 -8.73 -5.47
CA ARG A 61 1.31 -9.97 -6.11
C ARG A 61 0.88 -11.19 -5.32
N PHE A 62 0.51 -12.23 -6.05
CA PHE A 62 0.36 -13.58 -5.52
C PHE A 62 1.70 -14.14 -5.03
N ASP A 63 1.66 -15.24 -4.27
CA ASP A 63 2.86 -15.90 -3.73
C ASP A 63 3.79 -16.43 -4.83
N ASP A 64 3.26 -16.69 -6.03
CA ASP A 64 4.02 -17.07 -7.22
C ASP A 64 4.69 -15.88 -7.95
N GLY A 65 4.49 -14.66 -7.43
CA GLY A 65 5.04 -13.42 -7.99
C GLY A 65 4.26 -12.85 -9.18
N SER A 66 3.16 -13.47 -9.60
CA SER A 66 2.29 -12.89 -10.63
C SER A 66 1.47 -11.72 -10.09
N PRO A 67 1.14 -10.71 -10.92
CA PRO A 67 0.34 -9.56 -10.49
C PRO A 67 -1.10 -10.00 -10.17
N GLU A 68 -1.58 -9.59 -9.01
CA GLU A 68 -2.92 -9.88 -8.52
C GLU A 68 -3.90 -8.74 -8.83
N GLY A 69 -3.41 -7.50 -8.79
CA GLY A 69 -4.21 -6.32 -9.07
C GLY A 69 -3.42 -5.02 -8.91
N GLU A 70 -4.00 -3.93 -9.41
CA GLU A 70 -3.47 -2.58 -9.18
C GLU A 70 -3.95 -2.03 -7.85
N VAL A 71 -3.15 -1.13 -7.30
CA VAL A 71 -3.38 -0.58 -5.98
C VAL A 71 -3.19 0.93 -5.98
N ILE A 72 -4.08 1.65 -5.30
CA ILE A 72 -3.96 3.09 -5.05
C ILE A 72 -3.80 3.31 -3.55
N VAL A 73 -2.70 3.93 -3.15
CA VAL A 73 -2.45 4.33 -1.75
C VAL A 73 -2.86 5.78 -1.58
N PHE A 74 -3.56 6.09 -0.49
CA PHE A 74 -4.05 7.44 -0.20
C PHE A 74 -3.53 7.97 1.13
N VAL A 75 -3.07 9.22 1.10
CA VAL A 75 -2.61 9.97 2.27
C VAL A 75 -3.67 10.98 2.68
N ARG A 76 -3.95 11.08 3.98
CA ARG A 76 -4.82 12.09 4.58
C ARG A 76 -4.17 12.69 5.82
N ASP A 77 -4.17 14.01 5.89
CA ASP A 77 -3.58 14.81 6.96
C ASP A 77 -2.15 14.36 7.34
N GLY A 78 -1.33 14.07 6.32
CA GLY A 78 0.06 13.61 6.49
C GLY A 78 0.22 12.14 6.85
N MET A 79 -0.85 11.35 6.80
CA MET A 79 -0.83 9.93 7.19
C MET A 79 -1.32 9.01 6.09
N LEU A 80 -0.73 7.83 5.96
CA LEU A 80 -1.34 6.70 5.29
C LEU A 80 -2.74 6.45 5.86
N ASN A 81 -3.75 6.40 4.99
CA ASN A 81 -5.14 6.33 5.41
C ASN A 81 -5.86 5.13 4.83
N PHE A 82 -5.79 4.91 3.52
CA PHE A 82 -6.41 3.72 2.93
C PHE A 82 -5.70 3.28 1.65
N ILE A 83 -5.93 2.02 1.32
CA ILE A 83 -5.54 1.40 0.07
C ILE A 83 -6.81 0.98 -0.66
N VAL A 84 -6.86 1.30 -1.95
CA VAL A 84 -7.87 0.78 -2.88
C VAL A 84 -7.24 -0.31 -3.72
N TYR A 85 -7.84 -1.49 -3.73
CA TYR A 85 -7.43 -2.63 -4.54
C TYR A 85 -8.33 -2.77 -5.77
N SER A 86 -7.73 -3.00 -6.92
CA SER A 86 -8.39 -3.36 -8.17
C SER A 86 -7.86 -4.70 -8.66
N TRP A 87 -8.65 -5.75 -8.49
CA TRP A 87 -8.27 -7.13 -8.86
C TRP A 87 -8.31 -7.34 -10.37
N TYR A 88 -7.38 -8.12 -10.89
CA TYR A 88 -7.40 -8.57 -12.28
C TYR A 88 -8.21 -9.85 -12.50
N ARG A 89 -8.47 -10.60 -11.43
CA ARG A 89 -9.34 -11.77 -11.45
C ARG A 89 -10.74 -11.38 -11.02
N ASP A 90 -11.73 -12.11 -11.50
CA ASP A 90 -13.14 -11.92 -11.13
C ASP A 90 -13.41 -12.28 -9.65
N GLU A 91 -12.50 -13.03 -9.03
CA GLU A 91 -12.56 -13.47 -7.64
C GLU A 91 -11.69 -12.56 -6.75
N MET A 92 -12.29 -12.05 -5.67
CA MET A 92 -11.59 -11.33 -4.61
C MET A 92 -10.71 -12.29 -3.80
N PRO A 93 -9.53 -11.87 -3.33
CA PRO A 93 -8.70 -12.73 -2.49
C PRO A 93 -9.38 -13.02 -1.15
N ALA A 94 -9.02 -14.17 -0.57
CA ALA A 94 -9.48 -14.60 0.74
C ALA A 94 -8.95 -13.71 1.87
N ASP A 95 -7.75 -13.13 1.67
CA ASP A 95 -7.08 -12.25 2.61
C ASP A 95 -6.66 -10.95 1.91
N TRP A 96 -6.69 -9.83 2.63
CA TRP A 96 -6.23 -8.55 2.09
C TRP A 96 -4.70 -8.54 1.96
N PRO A 97 -4.14 -8.12 0.80
CA PRO A 97 -2.70 -8.03 0.65
C PRO A 97 -2.15 -6.99 1.61
N LEU A 98 -1.11 -7.34 2.34
CA LEU A 98 -0.47 -6.40 3.26
C LEU A 98 0.19 -5.25 2.47
N PRO A 99 0.15 -4.00 2.96
CA PRO A 99 0.87 -2.86 2.38
C PRO A 99 2.34 -3.15 2.05
N VAL A 100 3.01 -3.97 2.87
CA VAL A 100 4.41 -4.39 2.67
C VAL A 100 4.62 -5.29 1.45
N ARG A 101 3.56 -5.92 0.91
CA ARG A 101 3.59 -6.74 -0.31
C ARG A 101 3.39 -5.91 -1.58
N LEU A 102 3.09 -4.62 -1.45
CA LEU A 102 2.82 -3.76 -2.59
C LEU A 102 4.13 -3.33 -3.24
N LEU A 103 4.21 -3.51 -4.56
CA LEU A 103 5.42 -3.23 -5.32
C LEU A 103 5.19 -2.13 -6.32
N PHE A 104 6.18 -1.25 -6.42
CA PHE A 104 6.27 -0.24 -7.47
C PHE A 104 6.74 -0.90 -8.78
N GLU A 105 6.11 -0.55 -9.89
CA GLU A 105 6.60 -0.89 -11.22
C GLU A 105 7.23 0.36 -11.87
N ASP A 106 8.54 0.30 -12.11
CA ASP A 106 9.22 1.27 -12.98
C ASP A 106 8.74 1.04 -14.42
N SER A 107 8.10 2.07 -15.00
CA SER A 107 7.74 2.11 -16.41
C SER A 107 8.95 2.38 -17.29
#